data_AF-A0A4P5YTM1-F1
#
_entry.id   AF-A0A4P5YTM1-F1
#
_cell.length_a   1.000
_cell.length_b   1.000
_cell.length_c   1.000
_cell.angle_alpha   90.00
_cell.angle_beta   90.00
_cell.angle_gamma   90.00
#
_symmetry.space_group_name_H-M   'P 1'
#
loop_
_entity.id
_entity.type
_entity.pdbx_description
1 polymer ?
#
loop_
_entity_poly.entity_id
_entity_poly.type
_entity_poly.pdbx_seq_one_letter_code
_entity_poly.pdbx_strand_id
1 'polypeptide(L)'
;MKRLIFLGLMTFFVSQVSPRLAAQATDPAKAAAEAADRQEAQERALRLKAIIEDVVAAQSAQQKRMLALIEDMKVLRDDTAEAVGKCATTADIKKLDEKIAALEKARTADRELILGEIAKLAKTLAAAPAPAPTPHPPTHVGPITDRKPPTIPTPAIKPKPPEVKPTEPAPKLEKGVEHVVNKGEFFSTILAAYNAEFKKLGKKQVTQKQVLAANPGLNPNNVRIGQKIFIPVLD
;
A
#
# COMPACT_ATOMS: atom_id res chain seq x y z
N MET A 1 -61.85 38.60 -36.94
CA MET A 1 -62.70 39.82 -36.99
C MET A 1 -62.04 40.84 -36.08
N LYS A 2 -61.69 42.07 -36.44
CA LYS A 2 -61.80 42.89 -37.66
C LYS A 2 -60.95 44.16 -37.36
N ARG A 3 -60.06 44.56 -38.30
CA ARG A 3 -59.82 45.95 -38.79
C ARG A 3 -59.24 46.99 -37.80
N LEU A 4 -58.57 48.08 -38.15
CA LEU A 4 -58.06 48.70 -39.38
C LEU A 4 -57.14 49.87 -38.94
N ILE A 5 -56.00 50.04 -39.61
CA ILE A 5 -55.49 51.28 -40.25
C ILE A 5 -55.92 52.63 -39.64
N PHE A 6 -54.93 53.46 -39.27
CA PHE A 6 -54.98 54.91 -39.51
C PHE A 6 -53.65 55.40 -40.10
N LEU A 7 -53.79 56.04 -41.26
CA LEU A 7 -52.80 56.69 -42.12
C LEU A 7 -52.98 58.21 -41.96
N GLY A 8 -51.90 58.99 -41.91
CA GLY A 8 -51.93 60.46 -41.97
C GLY A 8 -50.66 61.08 -41.36
N LEU A 9 -49.59 61.24 -42.13
CA LEU A 9 -49.27 62.42 -42.94
C LEU A 9 -49.04 63.69 -42.09
N MET A 10 -47.79 63.90 -41.66
CA MET A 10 -47.21 65.22 -41.41
C MET A 10 -45.76 65.22 -41.88
N THR A 11 -45.58 65.34 -43.19
CA THR A 11 -44.39 65.96 -43.77
C THR A 11 -44.45 67.45 -43.44
N PHE A 12 -43.53 67.98 -42.62
CA PHE A 12 -42.95 69.31 -42.80
C PHE A 12 -41.72 69.48 -41.88
N PHE A 13 -40.57 69.65 -42.53
CA PHE A 13 -39.48 70.54 -42.12
C PHE A 13 -38.69 70.26 -40.82
N VAL A 14 -37.65 69.42 -40.92
CA VAL A 14 -36.33 69.74 -40.37
C VAL A 14 -35.33 69.47 -41.50
N SER A 15 -35.17 70.45 -42.39
CA SER A 15 -33.96 71.29 -42.41
C SER A 15 -32.68 70.45 -42.43
N GLN A 16 -32.22 70.14 -43.65
CA GLN A 16 -30.82 70.26 -44.06
C GLN A 16 -29.79 69.98 -42.94
N VAL A 17 -29.43 68.71 -42.76
CA VAL A 17 -28.13 68.37 -42.17
C VAL A 17 -27.08 68.65 -43.24
N SER A 18 -26.68 69.90 -43.37
CA SER A 18 -25.43 70.22 -44.05
C SER A 18 -24.30 69.48 -43.34
N PRO A 19 -23.35 68.86 -44.06
CA PRO A 19 -22.10 68.44 -43.44
C PRO A 19 -21.36 69.73 -43.11
N ARG A 20 -21.51 70.23 -41.89
CA ARG A 20 -20.53 71.16 -41.34
C ARG A 20 -19.24 70.35 -41.23
N LEU A 21 -18.41 70.50 -42.25
CA LEU A 21 -16.98 70.36 -42.18
C LEU A 21 -16.48 71.39 -41.17
N ALA A 22 -16.78 71.16 -39.89
CA ALA A 22 -16.04 71.76 -38.82
C ALA A 22 -14.72 71.01 -38.81
N ALA A 23 -13.73 71.55 -39.53
CA ALA A 23 -12.36 71.46 -39.10
C ALA A 23 -12.32 72.02 -37.67
N GLN A 24 -12.66 71.17 -36.70
CA GLN A 24 -12.34 71.41 -35.32
C GLN A 24 -10.82 71.36 -35.35
N ALA A 25 -10.19 72.52 -35.25
CA ALA A 25 -8.80 72.60 -34.87
C ALA A 25 -8.75 71.99 -33.46
N THR A 26 -8.66 70.66 -33.40
CA THR A 26 -8.29 69.94 -32.21
C THR A 26 -6.90 70.45 -31.91
N ASP A 27 -6.82 71.21 -30.82
CA ASP A 27 -5.56 71.59 -30.21
C ASP A 27 -4.66 70.35 -30.22
N PRO A 28 -3.48 70.38 -30.89
CA PRO A 28 -2.66 69.20 -31.07
C PRO A 28 -2.32 68.52 -29.73
N ALA A 29 -2.30 69.30 -28.64
CA ALA A 29 -2.15 68.78 -27.28
C ALA A 29 -3.34 67.90 -26.83
N LYS A 30 -4.58 68.27 -27.16
CA LYS A 30 -5.78 67.46 -26.83
C LYS A 30 -5.90 66.21 -27.70
N ALA A 31 -5.58 66.32 -28.99
CA ALA A 31 -5.54 65.15 -29.88
C ALA A 31 -4.46 64.14 -29.44
N ALA A 32 -3.30 64.62 -28.97
CA ALA A 32 -2.24 63.78 -28.43
C ALA A 32 -2.65 63.11 -27.11
N ALA A 33 -3.34 63.82 -26.22
CA ALA A 33 -3.86 63.24 -24.97
C ALA A 33 -4.89 62.13 -25.23
N GLU A 34 -5.85 62.35 -26.13
CA GLU A 34 -6.82 61.31 -26.51
C GLU A 34 -6.16 60.11 -27.20
N ALA A 35 -5.10 60.33 -27.98
CA ALA A 35 -4.32 59.26 -28.58
C ALA A 35 -3.55 58.44 -27.53
N ALA A 36 -2.98 59.10 -26.52
CA ALA A 36 -2.32 58.44 -25.39
C ALA A 36 -3.32 57.61 -24.57
N ASP A 37 -4.51 58.14 -24.28
CA ASP A 37 -5.57 57.41 -23.58
C ASP A 37 -6.02 56.17 -24.37
N ARG A 38 -6.12 56.28 -25.71
CA ARG A 38 -6.43 55.14 -26.59
C ARG A 38 -5.32 54.10 -26.58
N GLN A 39 -4.05 54.51 -26.53
CA GLN A 39 -2.91 53.60 -26.43
C GLN A 39 -2.92 52.86 -25.09
N GLU A 40 -3.16 53.57 -23.98
CA GLU A 40 -3.25 52.95 -22.66
C GLU A 40 -4.41 51.95 -22.58
N ALA A 41 -5.57 52.28 -23.17
CA ALA A 41 -6.71 51.37 -23.25
C ALA A 41 -6.39 50.11 -24.08
N GLN A 42 -5.65 50.26 -25.19
CA GLN A 42 -5.20 49.13 -26.01
C GLN A 42 -4.20 48.25 -25.25
N GLU A 43 -3.25 48.83 -24.53
CA GLU A 43 -2.30 48.05 -23.71
C GLU A 43 -3.00 47.26 -22.61
N ARG A 44 -3.98 47.87 -21.92
CA ARG A 44 -4.80 47.15 -20.92
C ARG A 44 -5.57 46.00 -21.55
N ALA A 45 -6.14 46.19 -22.75
CA ALA A 45 -6.82 45.12 -23.48
C ALA A 45 -5.87 43.98 -23.88
N LEU A 46 -4.64 44.32 -24.33
CA LEU A 46 -3.61 43.33 -24.66
C LEU A 46 -3.16 42.55 -23.42
N ARG A 47 -2.94 43.22 -22.28
CA ARG A 47 -2.61 42.56 -21.00
C ARG A 47 -3.73 41.61 -20.56
N LEU A 48 -4.98 42.06 -20.65
CA LEU A 48 -6.13 41.23 -20.29
C LEU A 48 -6.25 40.01 -21.20
N LYS A 49 -6.03 40.18 -22.51
CA LYS A 49 -6.02 39.06 -23.47
C LYS A 49 -4.95 38.02 -23.11
N ALA A 50 -3.74 38.46 -22.78
CA ALA A 50 -2.66 37.55 -22.37
C ALA A 50 -3.02 36.77 -21.10
N ILE A 51 -3.63 37.43 -20.09
CA ILE A 51 -4.11 36.76 -18.87
C ILE A 51 -5.20 35.74 -19.19
N ILE A 52 -6.15 36.07 -20.08
CA ILE A 52 -7.22 35.15 -20.47
C ILE A 52 -6.63 33.90 -21.15
N GLU A 53 -5.67 34.09 -22.06
CA GLU A 53 -5.00 32.97 -22.74
C GLU A 53 -4.27 32.05 -21.74
N ASP A 54 -3.58 32.63 -20.75
CA ASP A 54 -2.91 31.86 -19.69
C ASP A 54 -3.92 31.10 -18.80
N VAL A 55 -5.02 31.73 -18.39
CA VAL A 55 -6.08 31.09 -17.60
C VAL A 55 -6.73 29.95 -18.39
N VAL A 56 -6.99 30.13 -19.69
CA VAL A 56 -7.53 29.08 -20.56
C VAL A 56 -6.53 27.93 -20.72
N ALA A 57 -5.24 28.24 -20.86
CA ALA A 57 -4.19 27.23 -20.91
C ALA A 57 -4.15 26.42 -19.59
N ALA A 58 -4.18 27.10 -18.44
CA ALA A 58 -4.22 26.48 -17.11
C ALA A 58 -5.48 25.62 -16.93
N GLN A 59 -6.65 26.09 -17.36
CA GLN A 59 -7.90 25.32 -17.34
C GLN A 59 -7.79 24.05 -18.17
N SER A 60 -7.27 24.14 -19.40
CA SER A 60 -7.08 22.96 -20.26
C SER A 60 -6.10 21.95 -19.65
N ALA A 61 -5.06 22.42 -18.95
CA ALA A 61 -4.12 21.57 -18.23
C ALA A 61 -4.78 20.88 -17.04
N GLN A 62 -5.66 21.57 -16.30
CA GLN A 62 -6.45 20.97 -15.23
C GLN A 62 -7.44 19.92 -15.77
N GLN A 63 -8.13 20.18 -16.89
CA GLN A 63 -9.02 19.22 -17.53
C GLN A 63 -8.27 17.95 -17.95
N LYS A 64 -7.06 18.08 -18.52
CA LYS A 64 -6.20 16.93 -18.86
C LYS A 64 -5.82 16.10 -17.63
N ARG A 65 -5.48 16.75 -16.50
CA ARG A 65 -5.21 16.04 -15.24
C ARG A 65 -6.45 15.29 -14.76
N MET A 66 -7.62 15.91 -14.82
CA MET A 66 -8.87 15.24 -14.43
C MET A 66 -9.16 14.01 -15.29
N LEU A 67 -8.93 14.09 -16.61
CA LEU A 67 -9.06 12.94 -17.50
C LEU A 67 -8.04 11.84 -17.17
N ALA A 68 -6.78 12.20 -16.88
CA ALA A 68 -5.77 11.24 -16.47
C ALA A 68 -6.15 10.52 -15.17
N LEU A 69 -6.62 11.25 -14.16
CA LEU A 69 -7.09 10.65 -12.90
C LEU A 69 -8.29 9.72 -13.10
N ILE A 70 -9.20 10.05 -14.03
CA ILE A 70 -10.33 9.18 -14.38
C ILE A 70 -9.81 7.87 -15.00
N GLU A 71 -8.80 7.95 -15.84
CA GLU A 71 -8.21 6.76 -16.46
C GLU A 71 -7.46 5.91 -15.43
N ASP A 72 -6.66 6.52 -14.56
CA ASP A 72 -5.99 5.84 -13.44
C ASP A 72 -7.02 5.13 -12.53
N MET A 73 -8.17 5.77 -12.27
CA MET A 73 -9.26 5.17 -11.49
C MET A 73 -9.91 3.97 -12.19
N LYS A 74 -9.97 3.94 -13.52
CA LYS A 74 -10.47 2.77 -14.25
C LYS A 74 -9.47 1.63 -14.19
N VAL A 75 -8.19 1.92 -14.47
CA VAL A 75 -7.11 0.92 -14.40
C VAL A 75 -7.08 0.28 -13.01
N LEU A 76 -7.11 1.08 -11.94
CA LEU A 76 -7.16 0.56 -10.57
C LEU A 76 -8.39 -0.30 -10.31
N ARG A 77 -9.55 0.06 -10.86
CA ARG A 77 -10.76 -0.76 -10.73
C ARG A 77 -10.60 -2.10 -11.45
N ASP A 78 -10.08 -2.09 -12.67
CA ASP A 78 -9.85 -3.31 -13.45
C ASP A 78 -8.82 -4.22 -12.77
N ASP A 79 -7.70 -3.65 -12.28
CA ASP A 79 -6.69 -4.36 -11.50
C ASP A 79 -7.27 -4.97 -10.22
N THR A 80 -8.11 -4.22 -9.49
CA THR A 80 -8.77 -4.76 -8.29
C THR A 80 -9.78 -5.85 -8.63
N ALA A 81 -10.53 -5.73 -9.72
CA ALA A 81 -11.46 -6.76 -10.17
C ALA A 81 -10.71 -8.04 -10.57
N GLU A 82 -9.59 -7.90 -11.28
CA GLU A 82 -8.72 -9.01 -11.65
C GLU A 82 -8.07 -9.67 -10.41
N ALA A 83 -7.62 -8.86 -9.45
CA ALA A 83 -7.07 -9.35 -8.19
C ALA A 83 -8.11 -10.11 -7.36
N VAL A 84 -9.35 -9.64 -7.27
CA VAL A 84 -10.43 -10.34 -6.56
C VAL A 84 -10.70 -11.72 -7.17
N GLY A 85 -10.62 -11.86 -8.50
CA GLY A 85 -10.73 -13.17 -9.16
C GLY A 85 -9.54 -14.11 -8.91
N LYS A 86 -8.35 -13.55 -8.65
CA LYS A 86 -7.10 -14.31 -8.40
C LYS A 86 -6.85 -14.63 -6.93
N CYS A 87 -7.45 -13.89 -6.01
CA CYS A 87 -7.27 -14.10 -4.57
C CYS A 87 -8.15 -15.26 -4.07
N ALA A 88 -7.57 -16.13 -3.24
CA ALA A 88 -8.35 -17.12 -2.50
C ALA A 88 -9.35 -16.41 -1.58
N THR A 89 -10.63 -16.80 -1.65
CA THR A 89 -11.64 -16.22 -0.77
C THR A 89 -11.50 -16.80 0.64
N THR A 90 -12.02 -16.09 1.64
CA THR A 90 -12.07 -16.61 3.01
C THR A 90 -12.82 -17.94 3.11
N ALA A 91 -13.79 -18.18 2.22
CA ALA A 91 -14.51 -19.46 2.15
C ALA A 91 -13.61 -20.60 1.67
N ASP A 92 -12.71 -20.35 0.72
CA ASP A 92 -11.77 -21.35 0.23
C ASP A 92 -10.73 -21.71 1.30
N ILE A 93 -10.28 -20.72 2.08
CA ILE A 93 -9.41 -20.95 3.23
C ILE A 93 -10.11 -21.83 4.28
N LYS A 94 -11.38 -21.55 4.62
CA LYS A 94 -12.16 -22.39 5.55
C LYS A 94 -12.29 -23.84 5.07
N LYS A 95 -12.54 -24.04 3.78
CA LYS A 95 -12.58 -25.40 3.20
C LYS A 95 -11.25 -26.13 3.32
N LEU A 96 -10.13 -25.42 3.21
CA LEU A 96 -8.80 -26.00 3.43
C LEU A 96 -8.59 -26.39 4.89
N ASP A 97 -8.99 -25.54 5.84
CA ASP A 97 -8.92 -25.85 7.28
C ASP A 97 -9.73 -27.11 7.61
N GLU A 98 -10.95 -27.22 7.08
CA GLU A 98 -11.78 -28.42 7.24
C GLU A 98 -11.11 -29.68 6.67
N LYS A 99 -10.50 -29.58 5.49
CA LYS A 99 -9.76 -30.70 4.88
C LYS A 99 -8.53 -31.09 5.71
N ILE A 100 -7.79 -30.12 6.25
CA ILE A 100 -6.63 -30.38 7.11
C ILE A 100 -7.07 -31.08 8.40
N ALA A 101 -8.15 -30.61 9.03
CA ALA A 101 -8.70 -31.22 10.23
C ALA A 101 -9.16 -32.67 9.98
N ALA A 102 -9.84 -32.92 8.85
CA ALA A 102 -10.25 -34.25 8.45
C ALA A 102 -9.04 -35.18 8.21
N LEU A 103 -7.99 -34.67 7.58
CA LEU A 103 -6.76 -35.42 7.31
C LEU A 103 -6.02 -35.76 8.61
N GLU A 104 -5.97 -34.85 9.59
CA GLU A 104 -5.37 -35.14 10.90
C GLU A 104 -6.15 -36.24 11.64
N LYS A 105 -7.48 -36.19 11.60
CA LYS A 105 -8.33 -37.23 12.19
C LYS A 105 -8.11 -38.59 11.54
N ALA A 106 -7.98 -38.64 10.21
CA ALA A 106 -7.66 -39.87 9.49
C ALA A 106 -6.27 -40.39 9.87
N ARG A 107 -5.27 -39.50 9.93
CA ARG A 107 -3.90 -39.84 10.34
C ARG A 107 -3.85 -40.41 11.77
N THR A 108 -4.61 -39.87 12.71
CA THR A 108 -4.66 -40.39 14.08
C THR A 108 -5.34 -41.76 14.14
N ALA A 109 -6.44 -41.94 13.42
CA ALA A 109 -7.16 -43.22 13.38
C ALA A 109 -6.30 -44.34 12.76
N ASP A 110 -5.63 -44.05 11.64
CA ASP A 110 -4.70 -44.99 11.00
C ASP A 110 -3.53 -45.31 11.93
N ARG A 111 -2.97 -44.31 12.63
CA ARG A 111 -1.90 -44.52 13.61
C ARG A 111 -2.35 -45.45 14.74
N GLU A 112 -3.57 -45.29 15.24
CA GLU A 112 -4.13 -46.17 16.28
C GLU A 112 -4.35 -47.60 15.76
N LEU A 113 -4.83 -47.76 14.54
CA LEU A 113 -5.03 -49.06 13.92
C LEU A 113 -3.69 -49.80 13.75
N ILE A 114 -2.67 -49.11 13.24
CA ILE A 114 -1.31 -49.65 13.07
C ILE A 114 -0.74 -50.08 14.43
N LEU A 115 -0.85 -49.23 15.46
CA LEU A 115 -0.38 -49.58 16.82
C LEU A 115 -1.10 -50.81 17.37
N GLY A 116 -2.41 -50.93 17.11
CA GLY A 116 -3.22 -52.08 17.49
C GLY A 116 -2.77 -53.38 16.81
N GLU A 117 -2.48 -53.34 15.50
CA GLU A 117 -1.98 -54.50 14.77
C GLU A 117 -0.56 -54.90 15.19
N ILE A 118 0.35 -53.93 15.37
CA ILE A 118 1.70 -54.19 15.89
C ILE A 118 1.62 -54.86 17.27
N ALA A 119 0.73 -54.41 18.15
CA ALA A 119 0.53 -55.03 19.45
C ALA A 119 0.01 -56.47 19.35
N LYS A 120 -0.91 -56.75 18.41
CA LYS A 120 -1.39 -58.12 18.13
C LYS A 120 -0.25 -59.00 17.62
N LEU A 121 0.55 -58.50 16.66
CA LEU A 121 1.71 -59.21 16.13
C LEU A 121 2.77 -59.49 17.20
N ALA A 122 3.04 -58.51 18.08
CA ALA A 122 3.93 -58.69 19.21
C ALA A 122 3.42 -59.78 20.16
N LYS A 123 2.10 -59.84 20.41
CA LYS A 123 1.48 -60.86 21.25
C LYS A 123 1.53 -62.25 20.60
N THR A 124 1.33 -62.37 19.29
CA THR A 124 1.49 -63.66 18.59
C THR A 124 2.95 -64.12 18.56
N LEU A 125 3.89 -63.19 18.42
CA LEU A 125 5.33 -63.50 18.46
C LEU A 125 5.78 -63.93 19.87
N ALA A 126 5.21 -63.32 20.92
CA ALA A 126 5.47 -63.69 22.31
C ALA A 126 4.79 -65.00 22.73
N ALA A 127 3.68 -65.38 22.08
CA ALA A 127 2.97 -66.64 22.31
C ALA A 127 3.53 -67.81 21.48
N ALA A 128 4.37 -67.54 20.49
CA ALA A 128 5.13 -68.59 19.81
C ALA A 128 6.14 -69.20 20.80
N PRO A 129 6.19 -70.53 20.95
CA PRO A 129 7.20 -71.16 21.80
C PRO A 129 8.57 -70.77 21.29
N ALA A 130 9.46 -70.36 22.20
CA ALA A 130 10.84 -70.09 21.87
C ALA A 130 11.41 -71.31 21.13
N PRO A 131 11.96 -71.17 19.91
CA PRO A 131 12.70 -72.27 19.31
C PRO A 131 13.85 -72.62 20.26
N ALA A 132 14.00 -73.93 20.52
CA ALA A 132 15.09 -74.45 21.34
C ALA A 132 16.43 -73.88 20.85
N PRO A 133 17.41 -73.63 21.75
CA PRO A 133 18.70 -73.13 21.36
C PRO A 133 19.37 -74.18 20.46
N THR A 134 19.36 -73.93 19.14
CA THR A 134 20.21 -74.67 18.22
C THR A 134 21.61 -74.07 18.28
N PRO A 135 22.68 -74.89 18.21
CA PRO A 135 24.04 -74.39 18.21
C PRO A 135 24.26 -73.48 17.00
N HIS A 136 24.74 -72.26 17.25
CA HIS A 136 25.10 -71.31 16.20
C HIS A 136 26.26 -71.87 15.34
N PRO A 137 26.15 -71.92 14.00
CA PRO A 137 27.30 -72.02 13.11
C PRO A 137 28.04 -70.66 13.04
N PRO A 138 29.34 -70.66 12.67
CA PRO A 138 30.26 -69.60 13.04
C PRO A 138 29.98 -68.28 12.31
N THR A 139 30.30 -67.21 13.03
CA THR A 139 30.40 -65.81 12.59
C THR A 139 30.99 -65.70 11.18
N HIS A 140 30.18 -65.30 10.20
CA HIS A 140 30.73 -64.76 8.96
C HIS A 140 30.99 -63.27 9.16
N VAL A 141 32.24 -62.95 9.50
CA VAL A 141 32.78 -61.59 9.42
C VAL A 141 33.00 -61.30 7.93
N GLY A 142 32.00 -60.72 7.28
CA GLY A 142 32.14 -60.11 5.96
C GLY A 142 32.55 -58.63 6.10
N PRO A 143 33.38 -58.06 5.22
CA PRO A 143 33.89 -56.70 5.38
C PRO A 143 32.77 -55.65 5.27
N ILE A 144 32.69 -54.76 6.26
CA ILE A 144 31.91 -53.52 6.15
C ILE A 144 32.70 -52.60 5.21
N THR A 145 32.36 -52.60 3.92
CA THR A 145 32.83 -51.57 2.99
C THR A 145 31.70 -50.58 2.71
N ASP A 146 31.90 -49.37 3.20
CA ASP A 146 31.51 -48.10 2.60
C ASP A 146 30.08 -47.95 2.08
N ARG A 147 29.17 -47.57 2.98
CA ARG A 147 28.09 -46.63 2.62
C ARG A 147 27.98 -45.52 3.65
N LYS A 148 28.52 -44.36 3.27
CA LYS A 148 28.32 -43.06 3.89
C LYS A 148 26.82 -42.79 4.14
N PRO A 149 26.39 -42.48 5.37
CA PRO A 149 25.02 -42.06 5.64
C PRO A 149 24.76 -40.66 5.04
N PRO A 150 23.64 -40.42 4.33
CA PRO A 150 23.24 -39.06 4.00
C PRO A 150 22.73 -38.36 5.27
N THR A 151 23.43 -37.28 5.66
CA THR A 151 23.03 -36.36 6.73
C THR A 151 21.92 -35.46 6.21
N ILE A 152 20.72 -35.53 6.82
CA ILE A 152 19.71 -34.48 6.72
C ILE A 152 19.45 -33.97 8.15
N PRO A 153 19.62 -32.67 8.42
CA PRO A 153 19.55 -32.12 9.76
C PRO A 153 18.12 -32.06 10.29
N THR A 154 17.97 -32.48 11.54
CA THR A 154 16.80 -32.29 12.40
C THR A 154 16.53 -30.80 12.67
N PRO A 155 15.30 -30.29 12.50
CA PRO A 155 14.82 -29.15 13.27
C PRO A 155 13.90 -29.65 14.38
N ALA A 156 14.38 -29.57 15.62
CA ALA A 156 13.55 -29.75 16.79
C ALA A 156 12.64 -28.52 16.96
N ILE A 157 11.33 -28.69 16.75
CA ILE A 157 10.32 -27.74 17.21
C ILE A 157 9.43 -28.46 18.21
N LYS A 158 9.62 -28.14 19.50
CA LYS A 158 8.63 -28.42 20.54
C LYS A 158 7.71 -27.19 20.63
N PRO A 159 6.37 -27.33 20.50
CA PRO A 159 5.45 -26.27 20.89
C PRO A 159 5.07 -26.45 22.36
N LYS A 160 5.10 -25.38 23.16
CA LYS A 160 4.37 -25.28 24.42
C LYS A 160 3.77 -23.86 24.56
N PRO A 161 2.45 -23.71 24.48
CA PRO A 161 1.71 -22.52 24.93
C PRO A 161 1.05 -22.77 26.31
N PRO A 162 0.37 -21.79 26.93
CA PRO A 162 0.80 -20.45 27.32
C PRO A 162 0.68 -20.28 28.86
N GLU A 163 1.46 -19.39 29.48
CA GLU A 163 1.18 -19.00 30.87
C GLU A 163 1.40 -17.49 31.08
N VAL A 164 0.42 -16.90 31.74
CA VAL A 164 0.16 -15.46 31.86
C VAL A 164 0.79 -14.93 33.16
N LYS A 165 1.59 -13.85 33.02
CA LYS A 165 1.91 -12.72 33.96
C LYS A 165 2.12 -13.03 35.47
N PRO A 166 3.09 -12.39 36.17
CA PRO A 166 3.19 -10.92 36.23
C PRO A 166 4.61 -10.29 36.33
N THR A 167 4.71 -9.09 35.76
CA THR A 167 5.57 -7.96 36.19
C THR A 167 7.08 -8.22 36.34
N GLU A 168 7.85 -7.93 35.29
CA GLU A 168 9.29 -7.61 35.39
C GLU A 168 9.59 -6.28 34.67
N PRO A 169 10.64 -5.56 35.10
CA PRO A 169 10.77 -4.11 34.96
C PRO A 169 11.01 -3.71 33.51
N ALA A 170 10.62 -2.47 33.18
CA ALA A 170 10.94 -1.86 31.91
C ALA A 170 12.43 -2.09 31.57
N PRO A 171 12.74 -2.68 30.40
CA PRO A 171 14.14 -2.85 30.00
C PRO A 171 14.77 -1.46 29.91
N LYS A 172 15.95 -1.31 30.50
CA LYS A 172 16.70 -0.06 30.44
C LYS A 172 17.00 0.24 28.97
N LEU A 173 16.33 1.26 28.44
CA LEU A 173 16.53 1.79 27.09
C LEU A 173 17.72 2.75 27.19
N GLU A 174 18.94 2.25 27.12
CA GLU A 174 20.10 3.09 27.45
C GLU A 174 20.56 3.97 26.28
N LYS A 175 20.32 3.59 25.01
CA LYS A 175 20.66 4.39 23.80
C LYS A 175 19.75 4.05 22.61
N GLY A 176 19.51 4.97 21.68
CA GLY A 176 18.68 4.73 20.49
C GLY A 176 19.10 5.56 19.29
N VAL A 177 18.56 5.24 18.12
CA VAL A 177 18.85 5.92 16.85
C VAL A 177 17.61 6.70 16.41
N GLU A 178 17.79 7.97 16.03
CA GLU A 178 16.75 8.77 15.38
C GLU A 178 16.74 8.49 13.88
N HIS A 179 15.58 8.08 13.35
CA HIS A 179 15.34 7.89 11.92
C HIS A 179 14.37 8.94 11.39
N VAL A 180 14.68 9.52 10.24
CA VAL A 180 13.76 10.41 9.52
C VAL A 180 13.05 9.60 8.45
N VAL A 181 11.70 9.57 8.50
CA VAL A 181 10.90 8.81 7.53
C VAL A 181 11.08 9.37 6.12
N ASN A 182 11.59 8.55 5.21
CA ASN A 182 11.73 8.91 3.81
C ASN A 182 10.44 8.61 3.02
N LYS A 183 10.36 9.15 1.80
CA LYS A 183 9.22 8.91 0.90
C LYS A 183 9.11 7.42 0.57
N GLY A 184 7.94 6.83 0.85
CA GLY A 184 7.65 5.42 0.58
C GLY A 184 8.09 4.45 1.68
N GLU A 185 8.66 4.95 2.79
CA GLU A 185 8.94 4.13 3.96
C GLU A 185 7.71 4.02 4.86
N PHE A 186 7.45 2.81 5.35
CA PHE A 186 6.41 2.53 6.33
C PHE A 186 7.05 2.14 7.66
N PHE A 187 6.33 2.36 8.77
CA PHE A 187 6.79 2.04 10.12
C PHE A 187 7.27 0.58 10.25
N SER A 188 6.55 -0.37 9.66
CA SER A 188 6.90 -1.80 9.67
C SER A 188 8.23 -2.09 8.98
N THR A 189 8.48 -1.47 7.83
CA THR A 189 9.72 -1.61 7.06
C THR A 189 10.89 -1.00 7.79
N ILE A 190 10.71 0.20 8.38
CA ILE A 190 11.73 0.86 9.19
C ILE A 190 12.11 -0.04 10.38
N LEU A 191 11.13 -0.54 11.14
CA LEU A 191 11.37 -1.43 12.27
C LEU A 191 12.10 -2.71 11.85
N ALA A 192 11.69 -3.33 10.75
CA ALA A 192 12.31 -4.55 10.25
C ALA A 192 13.77 -4.33 9.83
N ALA A 193 14.07 -3.21 9.15
CA ALA A 193 15.42 -2.86 8.74
C ALA A 193 16.37 -2.72 9.94
N TYR A 194 15.97 -1.94 10.96
CA TYR A 194 16.77 -1.76 12.17
C TYR A 194 16.93 -3.06 12.96
N ASN A 195 15.88 -3.89 13.06
CA ASN A 195 15.98 -5.20 13.70
C ASN A 195 16.93 -6.16 12.97
N ALA A 196 17.05 -6.05 11.65
CA ALA A 196 18.02 -6.80 10.87
C ALA A 196 19.46 -6.31 11.14
N GLU A 197 19.67 -5.01 11.33
CA GLU A 197 20.96 -4.43 11.71
C GLU A 197 21.35 -4.81 13.14
N PHE A 198 20.42 -4.74 14.10
CA PHE A 198 20.65 -5.18 15.47
C PHE A 198 21.06 -6.65 15.54
N LYS A 199 20.44 -7.51 14.72
CA LYS A 199 20.83 -8.92 14.62
C LYS A 199 22.29 -9.09 14.15
N LYS A 200 22.77 -8.26 13.22
CA LYS A 200 24.18 -8.28 12.77
C LYS A 200 25.15 -7.82 13.86
N LEU A 201 24.70 -6.88 14.69
CA LEU A 201 25.46 -6.32 15.81
C LEU A 201 25.37 -7.17 17.10
N GLY A 202 24.68 -8.30 17.07
CA GLY A 202 24.47 -9.15 18.25
C GLY A 202 23.53 -8.54 19.29
N LYS A 203 22.75 -7.51 18.92
CA LYS A 203 21.79 -6.82 19.80
C LYS A 203 20.40 -7.44 19.71
N LYS A 204 19.58 -7.22 20.74
CA LYS A 204 18.21 -7.73 20.79
C LYS A 204 17.30 -6.99 19.82
N GLN A 205 16.29 -7.70 19.30
CA GLN A 205 15.27 -7.11 18.44
C GLN A 205 14.32 -6.24 19.24
N VAL A 206 13.90 -5.14 18.63
CA VAL A 206 12.97 -4.18 19.20
C VAL A 206 11.57 -4.49 18.70
N THR A 207 10.61 -4.52 19.61
CA THR A 207 9.21 -4.73 19.28
C THR A 207 8.52 -3.41 18.98
N GLN A 208 7.46 -3.45 18.17
CA GLN A 208 6.62 -2.28 17.88
C GLN A 208 6.15 -1.57 19.16
N LYS A 209 5.77 -2.34 20.19
CA LYS A 209 5.33 -1.78 21.48
C LYS A 209 6.43 -0.97 22.17
N GLN A 210 7.68 -1.39 22.09
CA GLN A 210 8.82 -0.67 22.68
C GLN A 210 9.12 0.62 21.91
N VAL A 211 9.02 0.60 20.58
CA VAL A 211 9.14 1.83 19.78
C VAL A 211 8.02 2.80 20.11
N LEU A 212 6.79 2.33 20.28
CA LEU A 212 5.66 3.19 20.65
C LEU A 212 5.80 3.78 22.06
N ALA A 213 6.35 3.01 23.01
CA ALA A 213 6.66 3.52 24.34
C ALA A 213 7.72 4.63 24.31
N ALA A 214 8.70 4.51 23.41
CA ALA A 214 9.76 5.51 23.24
C ALA A 214 9.33 6.72 22.39
N ASN A 215 8.20 6.64 21.66
CA ASN A 215 7.67 7.72 20.83
C ASN A 215 6.20 8.02 21.19
N PRO A 216 5.93 8.81 22.23
CA PRO A 216 4.58 9.19 22.61
C PRO A 216 3.84 9.87 21.46
N GLY A 217 2.68 9.36 21.07
CA GLY A 217 1.84 9.92 20.01
C GLY A 217 2.20 9.48 18.58
N LEU A 218 3.19 8.62 18.39
CA LEU A 218 3.46 8.01 17.09
C LEU A 218 2.33 7.03 16.70
N ASN A 219 1.79 7.19 15.50
CA ASN A 219 0.81 6.25 14.94
C ASN A 219 1.51 5.32 13.91
N PRO A 220 1.60 4.00 14.17
CA PRO A 220 2.25 3.05 13.25
C PRO A 220 1.65 3.01 11.85
N ASN A 221 0.34 3.24 11.74
CA ASN A 221 -0.39 3.14 10.48
C ASN A 221 -0.36 4.45 9.69
N ASN A 222 0.18 5.53 10.27
CA ASN A 222 0.17 6.86 9.67
C ASN A 222 1.44 7.64 10.02
N VAL A 223 2.57 7.14 9.55
CA VAL A 223 3.86 7.84 9.61
C VAL A 223 3.98 8.82 8.45
N ARG A 224 4.36 10.07 8.74
CA ARG A 224 4.51 11.12 7.74
C ARG A 224 5.95 11.23 7.26
N ILE A 225 6.14 11.57 5.99
CA ILE A 225 7.47 11.85 5.43
C ILE A 225 8.10 13.02 6.19
N GLY A 226 9.37 12.88 6.57
CA GLY A 226 10.10 13.86 7.40
C GLY A 226 9.83 13.74 8.89
N GLN A 227 8.95 12.83 9.34
CA GLN A 227 8.72 12.58 10.75
C GLN A 227 9.94 11.89 11.37
N LYS A 228 10.39 12.37 12.53
CA LYS A 228 11.45 11.74 13.31
C LYS A 228 10.86 10.63 14.17
N ILE A 229 11.47 9.45 14.14
CA ILE A 229 11.10 8.28 14.94
C ILE A 229 12.34 7.81 15.68
N PHE A 230 12.23 7.65 16.99
CA PHE A 230 13.29 7.13 17.84
C PHE A 230 13.19 5.60 17.94
N ILE A 231 14.25 4.90 17.55
CA ILE A 231 14.31 3.44 17.64
C ILE A 231 15.25 3.09 18.80
N PRO A 232 14.70 2.61 19.95
CA PRO A 232 15.52 2.28 21.09
C PRO A 232 16.38 1.06 20.80
N VAL A 233 17.62 1.05 21.25
CA VAL A 233 18.49 -0.13 21.23
C VAL A 233 18.36 -0.83 22.57
N LEU A 234 18.20 -2.16 22.52
CA LEU A 234 18.16 -3.01 23.69
C LEU A 234 19.52 -3.69 23.85
N ASP A 235 20.15 -3.50 25.00
CA ASP A 235 21.36 -4.24 25.41
C ASP A 235 21.02 -5.65 25.93
#